data_AF-Q5GWP8-F1
#
_entry.id   AF-Q5GWP8-F1
#
_cell.length_a   1.000
_cell.length_b   1.000
_cell.length_c   1.000
_cell.angle_alpha   90.00
_cell.angle_beta   90.00
_cell.angle_gamma   90.00
#
_symmetry.space_group_name_H-M   'P 1'
#
loop_
_entity.id
_entity.type
_entity.pdbx_description
1 polymer ?
#
loop_
_entity_poly.entity_id
_entity_poly.type
_entity_poly.pdbx_seq_one_letter_code
_entity_poly.pdbx_strand_id
1 'polypeptide(L)'
;MQRRHIRPGMRTFRPLSRSPQMLSDCQSPGRAVSWRPARSLHRGCPTGSAAMEDLLIVTTGGTIDKIYFDDKSDYQIGDPQIGQILKELGVTFRFSVTPIIRKDSLHITDADRELIRATIAAQPTRHVLITHGTDSMVETGKVLQTIAGKTIVMTGALNPARFRGSDAEFNIGCAVGAVQSLPAGVYIAMNGRIWKPEKVRKNVAANRFESV
;
A
#
# COMPACT_ATOMS: atom_id res chain seq x y z
N MET A 1 66.38 6.56 -43.25
CA MET A 1 67.55 6.18 -42.41
C MET A 1 67.17 6.38 -40.94
N GLN A 2 67.27 5.28 -40.16
CA GLN A 2 67.45 5.12 -38.69
C GLN A 2 66.50 5.89 -37.72
N ARG A 3 65.54 5.28 -37.01
CA ARG A 3 65.53 4.21 -35.95
C ARG A 3 66.49 4.45 -34.77
N ARG A 4 65.92 4.69 -33.58
CA ARG A 4 66.46 4.21 -32.28
C ARG A 4 65.34 3.62 -31.41
N HIS A 5 65.60 2.41 -30.93
CA HIS A 5 64.82 1.57 -30.03
C HIS A 5 65.19 1.84 -28.56
N ILE A 6 64.21 1.73 -27.65
CA ILE A 6 64.46 1.30 -26.25
C ILE A 6 63.28 0.38 -25.82
N ARG A 7 63.62 -0.80 -25.27
CA ARG A 7 62.74 -1.90 -24.83
C ARG A 7 62.28 -1.74 -23.36
N PRO A 8 61.16 -2.36 -22.93
CA PRO A 8 60.71 -2.38 -21.54
C PRO A 8 61.34 -3.52 -20.72
N GLY A 9 61.62 -3.25 -19.44
CA GLY A 9 62.20 -4.20 -18.48
C GLY A 9 61.15 -5.05 -17.76
N MET A 10 61.40 -6.36 -17.73
CA MET A 10 60.59 -7.43 -17.15
C MET A 10 61.10 -7.71 -15.72
N ARG A 11 60.23 -7.73 -14.70
CA ARG A 11 60.53 -8.28 -13.37
C ARG A 11 59.66 -9.50 -13.12
N THR A 12 60.31 -10.64 -12.97
CA THR A 12 59.74 -11.97 -12.69
C THR A 12 59.46 -12.13 -11.19
N PHE A 13 58.27 -12.58 -10.80
CA PHE A 13 57.98 -13.10 -9.47
C PHE A 13 57.65 -14.60 -9.54
N ARG A 14 58.37 -15.40 -8.74
CA ARG A 14 58.28 -16.87 -8.62
C ARG A 14 56.98 -17.31 -7.93
N PRO A 15 56.41 -18.48 -8.30
CA PRO A 15 55.30 -19.09 -7.57
C PRO A 15 55.82 -19.90 -6.36
N LEU A 16 55.13 -19.79 -5.22
CA LEU A 16 55.35 -20.61 -4.04
C LEU A 16 54.59 -21.94 -4.16
N SER A 17 55.34 -23.04 -4.19
CA SER A 17 54.85 -24.41 -4.09
C SER A 17 54.72 -24.82 -2.62
N ARG A 18 53.55 -25.34 -2.19
CA ARG A 18 53.44 -26.35 -1.12
C ARG A 18 52.30 -27.33 -1.42
N SER A 19 52.55 -28.56 -1.00
CA SER A 19 52.04 -29.86 -1.44
C SER A 19 50.73 -30.31 -0.77
N PRO A 20 50.07 -31.37 -1.30
CA PRO A 20 48.73 -31.81 -0.89
C PRO A 20 48.76 -33.06 0.01
N GLN A 21 48.09 -33.05 1.17
CA GLN A 21 47.68 -34.29 1.86
C GLN A 21 46.36 -34.12 2.64
N MET A 22 45.39 -34.93 2.20
CA MET A 22 44.37 -35.72 2.92
C MET A 22 43.48 -35.09 4.01
N LEU A 23 42.16 -35.19 3.76
CA LEU A 23 41.13 -35.89 4.57
C LEU A 23 39.78 -35.69 3.81
N SER A 24 39.42 -36.59 2.90
CA SER A 24 38.49 -37.72 3.11
C SER A 24 37.13 -37.33 3.71
N ASP A 25 36.10 -37.52 2.90
CA ASP A 25 34.77 -38.02 3.25
C ASP A 25 33.91 -37.25 4.26
N CYS A 26 32.98 -36.47 3.70
CA CYS A 26 31.62 -36.38 4.25
C CYS A 26 30.61 -36.11 3.12
N GLN A 27 30.36 -37.14 2.31
CA GLN A 27 29.06 -37.30 1.65
C GLN A 27 28.02 -37.57 2.75
N SER A 28 27.22 -36.56 3.07
CA SER A 28 25.97 -36.73 3.82
C SER A 28 24.81 -36.51 2.85
N PRO A 29 23.88 -37.45 2.69
CA PRO A 29 22.73 -37.26 1.83
C PRO A 29 21.82 -36.19 2.45
N GLY A 30 21.49 -35.16 1.66
CA GLY A 30 20.44 -34.22 2.02
C GLY A 30 19.17 -34.99 2.35
N ARG A 31 18.71 -34.91 3.60
CA ARG A 31 17.37 -35.39 3.97
C ARG A 31 16.36 -34.59 3.16
N ALA A 32 15.78 -35.24 2.15
CA ALA A 32 14.50 -34.82 1.60
C ALA A 32 13.51 -34.81 2.77
N VAL A 33 13.08 -33.61 3.17
CA VAL A 33 12.00 -33.46 4.14
C VAL A 33 10.73 -33.94 3.44
N SER A 34 10.35 -35.19 3.69
CA SER A 34 9.10 -35.74 3.19
C SER A 34 7.95 -35.03 3.89
N TRP A 35 7.24 -34.15 3.19
CA TRP A 35 5.95 -33.64 3.63
C TRP A 35 4.96 -34.81 3.63
N ARG A 36 4.68 -35.37 4.82
CA ARG A 36 3.52 -36.23 5.03
C ARG A 36 2.33 -35.34 5.36
N PRO A 37 1.18 -35.45 4.67
CA PRO A 37 0.00 -34.72 5.08
C PRO A 37 -0.45 -35.25 6.44
N ALA A 38 -0.52 -34.38 7.44
CA ALA A 38 -1.12 -34.71 8.72
C ALA A 38 -2.58 -35.10 8.49
N ARG A 39 -2.95 -36.26 9.03
CA ARG A 39 -4.33 -36.77 8.96
C ARG A 39 -5.28 -35.78 9.64
N SER A 40 -6.38 -35.53 8.93
CA SER A 40 -7.58 -34.81 9.36
C SER A 40 -7.97 -35.11 10.81
N LEU A 41 -7.91 -34.08 11.64
CA LEU A 41 -8.71 -33.91 12.84
C LEU A 41 -9.27 -32.48 12.83
N HIS A 42 -10.16 -32.19 11.88
CA HIS A 42 -10.96 -30.97 11.93
C HIS A 42 -12.01 -31.11 13.02
N ARG A 43 -11.62 -30.73 14.26
CA ARG A 43 -12.58 -30.18 15.22
C ARG A 43 -13.13 -28.89 14.61
N GLY A 44 -14.45 -28.76 14.60
CA GLY A 44 -15.16 -27.65 13.96
C GLY A 44 -14.59 -26.30 14.35
N CYS A 45 -13.96 -25.64 13.38
CA CYS A 45 -13.66 -24.22 13.46
C CYS A 45 -14.96 -23.48 13.14
N PRO A 46 -15.40 -22.50 13.96
CA PRO A 46 -16.56 -21.71 13.61
C PRO A 46 -16.29 -20.98 12.30
N THR A 47 -16.95 -21.43 11.24
CA THR A 47 -17.01 -20.78 9.94
C THR A 47 -17.75 -19.45 10.10
N GLY A 48 -16.99 -18.38 10.32
CA GLY A 48 -17.55 -17.08 10.60
C GLY A 48 -16.59 -15.92 10.42
N SER A 49 -15.64 -16.01 9.49
CA SER A 49 -15.12 -14.80 8.85
C SER A 49 -15.82 -14.69 7.51
N ALA A 50 -16.84 -13.84 7.45
CA ALA A 50 -17.48 -13.51 6.19
C ALA A 50 -16.43 -12.87 5.28
N ALA A 51 -15.98 -13.60 4.26
CA ALA A 51 -15.17 -13.02 3.20
C ALA A 51 -15.90 -11.77 2.69
N MET A 52 -15.18 -10.66 2.51
CA MET A 52 -15.79 -9.46 1.95
C MET A 52 -16.22 -9.75 0.52
N GLU A 53 -17.53 -9.83 0.30
CA GLU A 53 -18.08 -10.00 -1.04
C GLU A 53 -18.30 -8.65 -1.76
N ASP A 54 -18.58 -7.59 -1.00
CA ASP A 54 -18.85 -6.24 -1.50
C ASP A 54 -18.03 -5.18 -0.75
N LEU A 55 -17.35 -4.32 -1.51
CA LEU A 55 -16.63 -3.13 -1.04
C LEU A 55 -17.29 -1.85 -1.56
N LEU A 56 -17.64 -0.94 -0.65
CA LEU A 56 -17.97 0.43 -1.02
C LEU A 56 -16.70 1.25 -1.07
N ILE A 57 -16.38 1.83 -2.23
CA ILE A 57 -15.28 2.76 -2.39
C ILE A 57 -15.85 4.16 -2.48
N VAL A 58 -15.44 5.04 -1.57
CA VAL A 58 -15.79 6.45 -1.57
C VAL A 58 -14.57 7.25 -1.97
N THR A 59 -14.71 8.17 -2.92
CA THR A 59 -13.59 9.01 -3.34
C THR A 59 -13.88 10.47 -3.07
N THR A 60 -12.91 11.15 -2.46
CA THR A 60 -12.99 12.58 -2.15
C THR A 60 -12.00 13.42 -2.95
N GLY A 61 -11.19 12.78 -3.81
CA GLY A 61 -10.10 13.39 -4.54
C GLY A 61 -8.79 13.37 -3.77
N GLY A 62 -8.09 14.50 -3.75
CA GLY A 62 -6.73 14.61 -3.24
C GLY A 62 -5.67 14.12 -4.23
N THR A 63 -4.42 14.04 -3.77
CA THR A 63 -3.24 13.76 -4.60
C THR A 63 -3.38 12.49 -5.44
N ILE A 64 -4.06 11.46 -4.94
CA ILE A 64 -4.23 10.18 -5.63
C ILE A 64 -4.94 10.32 -6.99
N ASP A 65 -5.91 11.22 -7.09
CA ASP A 65 -6.70 11.49 -8.31
C ASP A 65 -6.21 12.74 -9.05
N LYS A 66 -5.05 13.29 -8.66
CA LYS A 66 -4.49 14.50 -9.24
C LYS A 66 -4.03 14.25 -10.69
N ILE A 67 -4.43 15.16 -11.57
CA ILE A 67 -3.98 15.22 -12.96
C ILE A 67 -3.24 16.54 -13.18
N TYR A 68 -2.09 16.47 -13.86
CA TYR A 68 -1.38 17.65 -14.36
C TYR A 68 -1.53 17.64 -15.88
N PHE A 69 -2.05 18.72 -16.46
CA PHE A 69 -2.12 18.93 -17.90
C PHE A 69 -0.97 19.85 -18.31
N ASP A 70 0.20 19.32 -18.66
CA ASP A 70 1.34 20.09 -19.19
C ASP A 70 1.90 21.25 -18.31
N ASP A 71 3.02 21.81 -18.76
CA ASP A 71 3.96 22.67 -18.02
C ASP A 71 3.36 24.00 -17.51
N LYS A 72 2.08 24.28 -17.78
CA LYS A 72 1.39 25.51 -17.34
C LYS A 72 0.04 25.30 -16.66
N SER A 73 -0.46 24.08 -16.44
CA SER A 73 -1.84 23.91 -15.92
C SER A 73 -2.03 24.18 -14.43
N ASP A 74 -3.20 24.77 -14.16
CA ASP A 74 -3.83 24.83 -12.85
C ASP A 74 -4.14 23.42 -12.30
N TYR A 75 -4.01 23.28 -10.98
CA TYR A 75 -4.31 22.06 -10.21
C TYR A 75 -5.74 21.56 -10.47
N GLN A 76 -5.89 20.31 -10.92
CA GLN A 76 -7.20 19.67 -11.09
C GLN A 76 -7.23 18.23 -10.55
N ILE A 77 -8.38 17.86 -9.99
CA ILE A 77 -8.67 16.49 -9.52
C ILE A 77 -9.52 15.81 -10.59
N GLY A 78 -9.00 14.70 -11.12
CA GLY A 78 -9.59 13.96 -12.23
C GLY A 78 -10.61 12.90 -11.81
N ASP A 79 -10.79 11.93 -12.70
CA ASP A 79 -11.60 10.74 -12.42
C ASP A 79 -10.96 9.85 -11.35
N PRO A 80 -11.76 9.23 -10.46
CA PRO A 80 -11.26 8.29 -9.48
C PRO A 80 -10.41 7.19 -10.11
N GLN A 81 -9.13 7.11 -9.76
CA GLN A 81 -8.20 6.16 -10.36
C GLN A 81 -8.32 4.76 -9.74
N ILE A 82 -8.77 4.68 -8.49
CA ILE A 82 -8.84 3.42 -7.73
C ILE A 82 -9.67 2.33 -8.42
N GLY A 83 -10.78 2.69 -9.08
CA GLY A 83 -11.63 1.72 -9.76
C GLY A 83 -10.93 1.04 -10.93
N GLN A 84 -10.07 1.77 -11.65
CA GLN A 84 -9.27 1.22 -12.74
C GLN A 84 -8.09 0.41 -12.20
N ILE A 85 -7.39 0.93 -11.20
CA ILE A 85 -6.28 0.24 -10.52
C ILE A 85 -6.71 -1.14 -10.03
N LEU A 86 -7.84 -1.24 -9.33
CA LEU A 86 -8.32 -2.52 -8.80
C LEU A 86 -8.69 -3.52 -9.91
N LYS A 87 -9.24 -3.05 -11.04
CA LYS A 87 -9.52 -3.91 -12.20
C LYS A 87 -8.24 -4.43 -12.84
N GLU A 88 -7.24 -3.57 -13.02
CA GLU A 88 -5.95 -3.94 -13.61
C GLU A 88 -5.16 -4.90 -12.71
N LEU A 89 -5.28 -4.75 -11.38
CA LEU A 89 -4.73 -5.70 -10.41
C LEU A 89 -5.48 -7.03 -10.35
N GLY A 90 -6.62 -7.18 -11.05
CA GLY A 90 -7.36 -8.44 -11.14
C GLY A 90 -8.03 -8.86 -9.84
N VAL A 91 -8.52 -7.91 -9.02
CA VAL A 91 -9.24 -8.26 -7.79
C VAL A 91 -10.54 -9.01 -8.08
N THR A 92 -10.88 -9.96 -7.21
CA THR A 92 -12.02 -10.88 -7.42
C THR A 92 -13.27 -10.55 -6.60
N PHE A 93 -13.19 -9.61 -5.66
CA PHE A 93 -14.35 -9.13 -4.89
C PHE A 93 -15.12 -8.08 -5.68
N ARG A 94 -16.43 -7.93 -5.38
CA ARG A 94 -17.25 -6.90 -6.01
C ARG A 94 -17.01 -5.57 -5.30
N PHE A 95 -17.03 -4.49 -6.06
CA PHE A 95 -16.93 -3.15 -5.50
C PHE A 95 -17.75 -2.14 -6.28
N SER A 96 -18.16 -1.09 -5.60
CA SER A 96 -18.78 0.10 -6.18
C SER A 96 -17.93 1.32 -5.87
N VAL A 97 -17.88 2.28 -6.79
CA VAL A 97 -17.16 3.54 -6.59
C VAL A 97 -18.17 4.68 -6.58
N THR A 98 -18.20 5.42 -5.48
CA THR A 98 -19.06 6.58 -5.26
C THR A 98 -18.19 7.82 -5.09
N PRO A 99 -18.04 8.65 -6.13
CA PRO A 99 -17.38 9.94 -6.02
C PRO A 99 -18.30 10.92 -5.29
N ILE A 100 -17.87 11.41 -4.12
CA ILE A 100 -18.67 12.35 -3.31
C ILE A 100 -18.19 13.79 -3.53
N ILE A 101 -16.88 13.98 -3.48
CA ILE A 101 -16.24 15.29 -3.69
C ILE A 101 -14.97 15.13 -4.52
N ARG A 102 -14.53 16.23 -5.11
CA ARG A 102 -13.28 16.35 -5.89
C ARG A 102 -12.52 17.58 -5.42
N LYS A 103 -11.97 17.52 -4.21
CA LYS A 103 -11.30 18.66 -3.56
C LYS A 103 -9.90 18.29 -3.08
N ASP A 104 -9.01 19.27 -3.07
CA ASP A 104 -7.78 19.16 -2.29
C ASP A 104 -8.16 19.00 -0.82
N SER A 105 -7.47 18.14 -0.07
CA SER A 105 -7.74 17.95 1.35
C SER A 105 -7.63 19.24 2.16
N LEU A 106 -6.81 20.20 1.76
CA LEU A 106 -6.71 21.51 2.40
C LEU A 106 -8.00 22.35 2.29
N HIS A 107 -8.87 22.02 1.34
CA HIS A 107 -10.15 22.70 1.11
C HIS A 107 -11.37 21.86 1.54
N ILE A 108 -11.15 20.71 2.19
CA ILE A 108 -12.23 19.91 2.78
C ILE A 108 -12.71 20.59 4.07
N THR A 109 -13.97 21.00 4.05
CA THR A 109 -14.66 21.67 5.16
C THR A 109 -15.39 20.68 6.06
N ASP A 110 -15.90 21.15 7.20
CA ASP A 110 -16.71 20.31 8.09
C ASP A 110 -18.03 19.88 7.44
N ALA A 111 -18.62 20.73 6.60
CA ALA A 111 -19.80 20.37 5.80
C ALA A 111 -19.48 19.25 4.81
N ASP A 112 -18.29 19.26 4.20
CA ASP A 112 -17.84 18.17 3.33
C ASP A 112 -17.65 16.87 4.13
N ARG A 113 -17.06 16.93 5.33
CA ARG A 113 -16.89 15.76 6.21
C ARG A 113 -18.23 15.16 6.62
N GLU A 114 -19.20 16.01 6.94
CA GLU A 114 -20.55 15.58 7.28
C GLU A 114 -21.25 14.94 6.07
N LEU A 115 -21.09 15.50 4.87
CA LEU A 115 -21.60 14.89 3.64
C LEU A 115 -21.02 13.50 3.39
N ILE A 116 -19.70 13.33 3.56
CA ILE A 116 -19.02 12.03 3.44
C ILE A 116 -19.60 11.04 4.47
N ARG A 117 -19.71 11.47 5.74
CA ARG A 117 -20.23 10.66 6.84
C ARG A 117 -21.68 10.22 6.58
N ALA A 118 -22.56 11.15 6.23
CA ALA A 118 -23.97 10.88 5.96
C ALA A 118 -24.14 9.93 4.76
N THR A 119 -23.35 10.14 3.70
CA THR A 119 -23.38 9.26 2.52
C THR A 119 -22.97 7.83 2.87
N ILE A 120 -21.90 7.64 3.66
CA ILE A 120 -21.45 6.31 4.09
C ILE A 120 -22.47 5.66 5.02
N ALA A 121 -23.04 6.42 5.96
CA ALA A 121 -24.02 5.92 6.91
C ALA A 121 -25.30 5.41 6.23
N ALA A 122 -25.71 6.03 5.11
CA ALA A 122 -26.88 5.63 4.34
C ALA A 122 -26.69 4.33 3.53
N GLN A 123 -25.46 3.83 3.38
CA GLN A 123 -25.18 2.65 2.58
C GLN A 123 -25.27 1.37 3.43
N PRO A 124 -25.81 0.25 2.90
CA PRO A 124 -25.89 -1.00 3.66
C PRO A 124 -24.52 -1.68 3.81
N THR A 125 -23.58 -1.41 2.89
CA THR A 125 -22.27 -2.08 2.83
C THR A 125 -21.45 -1.87 4.10
N ARG A 126 -20.95 -2.96 4.69
CA ARG A 126 -20.17 -2.95 5.93
C ARG A 126 -18.71 -2.51 5.74
N HIS A 127 -18.10 -2.89 4.62
CA HIS A 127 -16.72 -2.57 4.31
C HIS A 127 -16.65 -1.33 3.42
N VAL A 128 -15.89 -0.33 3.88
CA VAL A 128 -15.77 0.95 3.20
C VAL A 128 -14.30 1.31 3.06
N LEU A 129 -13.88 1.61 1.84
CA LEU A 129 -12.56 2.15 1.53
C LEU A 129 -12.73 3.59 1.04
N ILE A 130 -11.99 4.52 1.62
CA ILE A 130 -12.05 5.94 1.26
C ILE A 130 -10.71 6.36 0.67
N THR A 131 -10.70 6.88 -0.55
CA THR A 131 -9.54 7.61 -1.09
C THR A 131 -9.67 9.09 -0.76
N HIS A 132 -8.63 9.64 -0.12
CA HIS A 132 -8.64 10.99 0.42
C HIS A 132 -7.27 11.66 0.30
N GLY A 133 -7.23 12.99 0.20
CA GLY A 133 -5.99 13.76 0.28
C GLY A 133 -5.36 13.68 1.68
N THR A 134 -4.03 13.73 1.78
CA THR A 134 -3.37 13.33 3.03
C THR A 134 -3.40 14.37 4.14
N ASP A 135 -3.62 15.65 3.83
CA ASP A 135 -3.39 16.73 4.78
C ASP A 135 -4.48 16.85 5.84
N SER A 136 -5.74 16.60 5.48
CA SER A 136 -6.89 16.65 6.40
C SER A 136 -7.57 15.28 6.62
N MET A 137 -6.86 14.21 6.26
CA MET A 137 -7.37 12.83 6.34
C MET A 137 -7.72 12.42 7.78
N VAL A 138 -6.92 12.85 8.75
CA VAL A 138 -7.09 12.49 10.16
C VAL A 138 -8.37 13.09 10.73
N GLU A 139 -8.67 14.33 10.37
CA GLU A 139 -9.82 15.13 10.75
C GLU A 139 -11.10 14.49 10.21
N THR A 140 -11.09 14.10 8.93
CA THR A 140 -12.19 13.33 8.33
C THR A 140 -12.35 11.98 9.04
N GLY A 141 -11.25 11.28 9.33
CA GLY A 141 -11.28 10.00 10.06
C GLY A 141 -11.95 10.09 11.42
N LYS A 142 -11.73 11.17 12.17
CA LYS A 142 -12.38 11.42 13.48
C LYS A 142 -13.89 11.59 13.36
N VAL A 143 -14.37 12.33 12.35
CA VAL A 143 -15.83 12.51 12.12
C VAL A 143 -16.52 11.17 11.82
N LEU A 144 -15.85 10.31 11.06
CA LEU A 144 -16.38 9.00 10.65
C LEU A 144 -16.53 7.99 11.79
N GLN A 145 -15.87 8.21 12.94
CA GLN A 145 -15.94 7.29 14.08
C GLN A 145 -17.33 7.16 14.70
N THR A 146 -18.19 8.13 14.41
CA THR A 146 -19.60 8.12 14.82
C THR A 146 -20.42 7.04 14.10
N ILE A 147 -19.90 6.45 13.01
CA ILE A 147 -20.59 5.40 12.25
C ILE A 147 -20.32 4.04 12.87
N ALA A 148 -21.34 3.45 13.49
CA ALA A 148 -21.26 2.12 14.09
C ALA A 148 -21.39 0.99 13.06
N GLY A 149 -20.85 -0.19 13.39
CA GLY A 149 -21.07 -1.43 12.64
C GLY A 149 -20.34 -1.57 11.31
N LYS A 150 -19.56 -0.56 10.89
CA LYS A 150 -18.79 -0.57 9.64
C LYS A 150 -17.28 -0.66 9.89
N THR A 151 -16.56 -1.31 8.99
CA THR A 151 -15.10 -1.24 8.91
C THR A 151 -14.75 -0.24 7.83
N ILE A 152 -14.23 0.92 8.22
CA ILE A 152 -13.92 2.04 7.34
C ILE A 152 -12.41 2.22 7.33
N VAL A 153 -11.78 2.10 6.16
CA VAL A 153 -10.35 2.37 6.00
C VAL A 153 -10.19 3.54 5.06
N MET A 154 -9.44 4.54 5.52
CA MET A 154 -9.03 5.68 4.72
C MET A 154 -7.61 5.45 4.20
N THR A 155 -7.38 5.84 2.96
CA THR A 155 -6.06 5.81 2.35
C THR A 155 -5.91 6.97 1.38
N GLY A 156 -4.68 7.20 0.94
CA GLY A 156 -4.33 8.22 -0.02
C GLY A 156 -2.97 7.91 -0.62
N ALA A 157 -2.39 8.91 -1.26
CA ALA A 157 -1.05 8.81 -1.81
C ALA A 157 -0.31 10.12 -1.60
N LEU A 158 0.99 10.03 -1.39
CA LEU A 158 1.88 11.19 -1.35
C LEU A 158 2.24 11.64 -2.78
N ASN A 159 2.17 10.73 -3.74
CA ASN A 159 2.37 10.98 -5.16
C ASN A 159 1.11 10.65 -5.96
N PRO A 160 0.82 11.34 -7.08
CA PRO A 160 -0.34 11.01 -7.91
C PRO A 160 -0.30 9.58 -8.44
N ALA A 161 -1.46 8.92 -8.53
CA ALA A 161 -1.51 7.50 -8.93
C ALA A 161 -1.00 7.25 -10.35
N ARG A 162 -1.12 8.24 -11.25
CA ARG A 162 -0.69 8.13 -12.65
C ARG A 162 0.84 8.16 -12.84
N PHE A 163 1.60 8.47 -11.80
CA PHE A 163 3.06 8.60 -11.90
C PHE A 163 3.73 7.24 -11.68
N ARG A 164 4.75 6.91 -12.49
CA ARG A 164 5.55 5.70 -12.26
C ARG A 164 6.24 5.77 -10.89
N GLY A 165 6.12 4.69 -10.11
CA GLY A 165 6.67 4.64 -8.75
C GLY A 165 5.81 5.35 -7.70
N SER A 166 4.54 5.66 -8.02
CA SER A 166 3.58 6.17 -7.05
C SER A 166 3.36 5.19 -5.90
N ASP A 167 3.16 5.72 -4.69
CA ASP A 167 2.79 4.95 -3.50
C ASP A 167 1.30 4.56 -3.48
N ALA A 168 0.51 5.02 -4.46
CA ALA A 168 -0.93 4.79 -4.53
C ALA A 168 -1.31 3.31 -4.54
N GLU A 169 -0.75 2.51 -5.46
CA GLU A 169 -1.08 1.08 -5.60
C GLU A 169 -0.75 0.30 -4.31
N PHE A 170 0.41 0.59 -3.72
CA PHE A 170 0.85 -0.03 -2.47
C PHE A 170 -0.08 0.33 -1.30
N ASN A 171 -0.45 1.62 -1.16
CA ASN A 171 -1.36 2.08 -0.12
C ASN A 171 -2.77 1.51 -0.32
N ILE A 172 -3.28 1.44 -1.56
CA ILE A 172 -4.55 0.80 -1.89
C ILE A 172 -4.53 -0.68 -1.49
N GLY A 173 -3.49 -1.42 -1.87
CA GLY A 173 -3.35 -2.84 -1.50
C GLY A 173 -3.34 -3.05 0.02
N CYS A 174 -2.59 -2.21 0.74
CA CYS A 174 -2.58 -2.22 2.20
C CYS A 174 -3.97 -1.93 2.79
N ALA A 175 -4.67 -0.93 2.26
CA ALA A 175 -5.99 -0.54 2.72
C ALA A 175 -7.06 -1.62 2.45
N VAL A 176 -7.00 -2.29 1.29
CA VAL A 176 -7.85 -3.43 0.95
C VAL A 176 -7.60 -4.62 1.90
N GLY A 177 -6.35 -4.90 2.26
CA GLY A 177 -6.04 -5.93 3.26
C GLY A 177 -6.56 -5.54 4.65
N ALA A 178 -6.42 -4.27 5.04
CA ALA A 178 -6.87 -3.74 6.31
C ALA A 178 -8.39 -3.82 6.47
N VAL A 179 -9.15 -3.36 5.48
CA VAL A 179 -10.62 -3.31 5.57
C VAL A 179 -11.24 -4.71 5.65
N GLN A 180 -10.57 -5.73 5.09
CA GLN A 180 -10.99 -7.13 5.20
C GLN A 180 -10.66 -7.78 6.54
N SER A 181 -9.58 -7.33 7.19
CA SER A 181 -8.99 -8.05 8.34
C SER A 181 -9.35 -7.43 9.68
N LEU A 182 -9.78 -6.17 9.70
CA LEU A 182 -10.02 -5.43 10.93
C LEU A 182 -11.48 -5.50 11.37
N PRO A 183 -11.73 -5.45 12.71
CA PRO A 183 -13.09 -5.31 13.22
C PRO A 183 -13.70 -3.96 12.80
N ALA A 184 -15.00 -3.80 13.07
CA ALA A 184 -15.68 -2.53 12.84
C ALA A 184 -14.95 -1.39 13.57
N GLY A 185 -14.77 -0.27 12.87
CA GLY A 185 -13.96 0.86 13.30
C GLY A 185 -13.47 1.68 12.12
N VAL A 186 -12.84 2.82 12.42
CA VAL A 186 -12.21 3.70 11.42
C VAL A 186 -10.69 3.59 11.54
N TYR A 187 -10.04 3.46 10.39
CA TYR A 187 -8.59 3.28 10.30
C TYR A 187 -8.01 4.13 9.17
N ILE A 188 -6.72 4.46 9.29
CA ILE A 188 -5.92 5.09 8.25
C ILE A 188 -4.83 4.10 7.85
N ALA A 189 -4.74 3.78 6.56
CA ALA A 189 -3.73 2.91 5.98
C ALA A 189 -2.83 3.71 5.03
N MET A 190 -1.58 3.93 5.43
CA MET A 190 -0.57 4.66 4.66
C MET A 190 0.81 4.04 4.87
N ASN A 191 1.59 3.91 3.79
CA ASN A 191 2.96 3.40 3.80
C ASN A 191 3.13 2.07 4.56
N GLY A 192 2.18 1.14 4.36
CA GLY A 192 2.23 -0.22 4.91
C GLY A 192 1.90 -0.33 6.41
N ARG A 193 1.38 0.74 7.01
CA ARG A 193 0.97 0.80 8.41
C ARG A 193 -0.48 1.20 8.53
N ILE A 194 -1.09 0.76 9.62
CA ILE A 194 -2.51 0.98 9.93
C ILE A 194 -2.59 1.67 11.29
N TRP A 195 -3.35 2.76 11.36
CA TRP A 195 -3.57 3.52 12.59
C TRP A 195 -5.05 3.79 12.84
N LYS A 196 -5.37 4.08 14.11
CA LYS A 196 -6.61 4.78 14.46
C LYS A 196 -6.42 6.29 14.29
N PRO A 197 -7.43 7.05 13.86
CA PRO A 197 -7.34 8.50 13.68
C PRO A 197 -6.81 9.28 14.90
N GLU A 198 -7.06 8.82 16.13
CA GLU A 198 -6.61 9.46 17.38
C GLU A 198 -5.13 9.24 17.69
N LYS A 199 -4.49 8.28 17.00
CA LYS A 199 -3.13 7.81 17.28
C LYS A 199 -2.15 8.14 16.17
N VAL A 200 -2.54 8.98 15.22
CA VAL A 200 -1.73 9.33 14.06
C VAL A 200 -1.92 10.80 13.69
N ARG A 201 -0.87 11.41 13.14
CA ARG A 201 -0.90 12.74 12.54
C ARG A 201 -0.18 12.75 11.19
N LYS A 202 -0.57 13.66 10.31
CA LYS A 202 0.22 14.02 9.12
C LYS A 202 1.34 14.96 9.56
N ASN A 203 2.60 14.53 9.40
CA ASN A 203 3.76 15.39 9.50
C ASN A 203 4.04 15.98 8.11
N VAL A 204 3.64 17.23 7.91
CA VAL A 204 3.78 17.94 6.62
C VAL A 204 5.26 18.15 6.27
N ALA A 205 6.07 18.59 7.24
CA ALA A 205 7.50 18.87 7.03
C ALA A 205 8.29 17.64 6.58
N ALA A 206 7.96 16.47 7.13
CA ALA A 206 8.60 15.21 6.76
C ALA A 206 7.79 14.38 5.75
N ASN A 207 6.71 14.95 5.21
CA ASN A 207 5.77 14.34 4.27
C ASN A 207 5.38 12.89 4.61
N ARG A 208 5.03 12.59 5.86
CA ARG A 208 4.69 11.22 6.30
C ARG A 208 3.59 11.20 7.36
N PHE A 209 3.02 10.03 7.60
CA PHE A 209 2.22 9.76 8.79
C PHE A 209 3.10 9.23 9.91
N GLU A 210 2.83 9.68 11.14
CA GLU A 210 3.54 9.23 12.33
C GLU A 210 2.62 9.21 13.55
N SER A 211 3.01 8.42 14.56
CA SER A 211 2.26 8.32 15.81
C SER A 211 2.25 9.67 16.55
N VAL A 212 1.14 9.93 17.26
CA VAL A 212 1.01 11.03 18.22
C VAL A 212 1.45 10.58 19.60
#